data_AF-A0A0A6NYB5-F1
#
_entry.id   AF-A0A0A6NYB5-F1
#
_cell.length_a   1.000
_cell.length_b   1.000
_cell.length_c   1.000
_cell.angle_alpha   90.00
_cell.angle_beta   90.00
_cell.angle_gamma   90.00
#
_symmetry.space_group_name_H-M   'P 1'
#
loop_
_entity.id
_entity.type
_entity.pdbx_description
1 polymer ?
#
loop_
_entity_poly.entity_id
_entity_poly.type
_entity_poly.pdbx_seq_one_letter_code
_entity_poly.pdbx_strand_id
1 'polypeptide(L)'
;MTSPISKDMPFVQHLLELRDRLLKMILAILLILLVLMPFASDLFKLLAEPLLYMMPEGTQMIAIDVASPFFTPFKLTLMLSIFLAMPVIF
;
A
#
# COMPACT_ATOMS: atom_id res chain seq x y z
N MET A 1 -33.87 -19.57 38.55
CA MET A 1 -34.30 -18.88 37.31
C MET A 1 -33.05 -18.68 36.46
N THR A 2 -32.79 -19.66 35.59
CA THR A 2 -31.62 -19.71 34.70
C THR A 2 -31.87 -18.79 33.51
N SER A 3 -31.31 -17.58 33.55
CA SER A 3 -31.25 -16.71 32.37
C SER A 3 -30.37 -17.39 31.32
N PRO A 4 -30.87 -17.65 30.09
CA PRO A 4 -30.02 -18.19 29.04
C PRO A 4 -29.01 -17.09 28.68
N ILE A 5 -27.73 -17.43 28.77
CA ILE A 5 -26.63 -16.61 28.30
C ILE A 5 -26.91 -16.31 26.82
N SER A 6 -27.14 -15.04 26.51
CA SER A 6 -27.41 -14.54 25.17
C SER A 6 -26.27 -14.93 24.23
N LYS A 7 -26.58 -15.86 23.32
CA LYS A 7 -25.68 -16.43 22.31
C LYS A 7 -25.54 -15.52 21.06
N ASP A 8 -26.09 -14.30 21.12
CA ASP A 8 -26.46 -13.50 19.95
C ASP A 8 -25.70 -12.16 19.81
N MET A 9 -24.38 -12.15 20.00
CA MET A 9 -23.54 -11.09 19.38
C MET A 9 -22.26 -11.57 18.68
N PRO A 10 -22.22 -12.74 18.00
CA PRO A 10 -21.04 -13.14 17.24
C PRO A 10 -20.72 -12.17 16.10
N PHE A 11 -21.73 -11.57 15.46
CA PHE A 11 -21.55 -10.64 14.34
C PHE A 11 -20.86 -9.34 14.76
N VAL A 12 -21.32 -8.71 15.84
CA VAL A 12 -20.73 -7.45 16.33
C VAL A 12 -19.29 -7.66 16.81
N GLN A 13 -19.00 -8.80 17.44
CA GLN A 13 -17.63 -9.16 17.85
C GLN A 13 -16.69 -9.35 16.65
N HIS A 14 -17.11 -10.06 15.60
CA HIS A 14 -16.31 -10.21 14.38
C HIS A 14 -16.05 -8.86 13.69
N LEU A 15 -17.04 -7.96 13.65
CA LEU A 15 -16.85 -6.61 13.11
C LEU A 15 -15.84 -5.78 13.92
N LEU A 16 -15.83 -5.94 15.25
CA LEU A 16 -14.87 -5.26 16.12
C LEU A 16 -13.43 -5.76 15.88
N GLU A 17 -13.25 -7.08 15.74
CA GLU A 17 -11.94 -7.65 15.37
C GLU A 17 -11.46 -7.16 14.01
N LEU A 18 -12.36 -7.12 13.02
CA LEU A 18 -12.04 -6.60 11.68
C LEU A 18 -11.62 -5.13 11.75
N ARG A 19 -12.33 -4.29 12.51
CA ARG A 19 -11.97 -2.88 12.68
C ARG A 19 -10.58 -2.73 13.28
N ASP A 20 -10.29 -3.45 14.36
CA ASP A 20 -9.02 -3.31 15.08
C ASP A 20 -7.85 -3.81 14.23
N ARG A 21 -8.04 -4.89 13.47
CA ARG A 21 -7.05 -5.36 12.48
C ARG A 21 -6.88 -4.33 11.36
N LEU A 22 -7.97 -3.81 10.79
CA LEU A 22 -7.94 -2.84 9.70
C LEU A 22 -7.20 -1.55 10.10
N LEU A 23 -7.43 -1.04 11.30
CA LEU A 23 -6.71 0.13 11.81
C LEU A 23 -5.21 -0.13 11.95
N LYS A 24 -4.80 -1.29 12.49
CA LYS A 24 -3.38 -1.66 12.60
C LYS A 24 -2.71 -1.78 11.24
N MET A 25 -3.38 -2.42 10.27
CA MET A 25 -2.86 -2.56 8.90
C MET A 25 -2.66 -1.21 8.23
N ILE A 26 -3.66 -0.33 8.30
CA ILE A 26 -3.58 1.03 7.73
C ILE A 26 -2.43 1.79 8.37
N LEU A 27 -2.27 1.72 9.69
CA LEU A 27 -1.23 2.45 10.41
C LEU A 27 0.17 1.94 10.05
N ALA A 28 0.34 0.62 9.90
CA ALA A 28 1.59 0.02 9.43
C ALA A 28 1.94 0.46 8.00
N ILE A 29 0.97 0.43 7.07
CA ILE A 29 1.15 0.89 5.69
C ILE A 29 1.55 2.36 5.66
N LEU A 30 0.86 3.22 6.42
CA LEU A 30 1.16 4.65 6.47
C LEU A 30 2.56 4.93 7.02
N LEU A 31 3.00 4.23 8.07
CA LEU A 31 4.35 4.39 8.61
C LEU A 31 5.41 4.03 7.57
N ILE A 32 5.26 2.89 6.89
CA ILE A 32 6.22 2.46 5.86
C ILE A 32 6.20 3.41 4.67
N LEU A 33 5.01 3.86 4.24
CA LEU A 33 4.85 4.83 3.17
C LEU A 33 5.58 6.14 3.48
N LEU A 34 5.43 6.68 4.70
CA LEU A 34 6.12 7.90 5.12
C LEU A 34 7.65 7.74 5.10
N VAL A 35 8.16 6.56 5.44
CA VAL A 35 9.60 6.23 5.37
C VAL A 35 10.08 6.11 3.92
N LEU A 36 9.29 5.52 3.03
CA LEU A 36 9.65 5.32 1.62
C LEU A 36 9.43 6.56 0.74
N MET A 37 8.52 7.47 1.13
CA MET A 37 8.18 8.68 0.37
C MET A 37 9.41 9.50 -0.09
N PRO A 38 10.41 9.82 0.76
CA PRO A 38 11.58 10.58 0.32
C PRO A 38 12.40 9.87 -0.77
N PHE A 39 12.29 8.53 -0.88
CA PHE A 39 13.00 7.71 -1.87
C PHE A 39 12.14 7.35 -3.09
N ALA A 40 10.91 7.87 -3.20
CA ALA A 40 9.94 7.44 -4.21
C ALA A 40 10.46 7.60 -5.65
N SER A 41 11.13 8.71 -5.93
CA SER A 41 11.69 9.01 -7.26
C SER A 41 12.84 8.05 -7.62
N ASP A 42 13.72 7.75 -6.67
CA ASP A 42 14.86 6.85 -6.89
C ASP A 42 14.38 5.41 -7.10
N LEU A 43 13.39 4.99 -6.30
CA LEU A 43 12.78 3.68 -6.39
C LEU A 43 12.06 3.49 -7.73
N PHE A 44 11.37 4.53 -8.21
CA PHE A 44 10.75 4.53 -9.52
C PHE A 44 11.79 4.47 -10.64
N LYS A 45 12.88 5.24 -10.54
CA LYS A 45 13.97 5.23 -11.52
C LYS A 45 14.61 3.85 -11.62
N LEU A 46 14.89 3.21 -10.48
CA LEU A 46 15.41 1.84 -10.42
C LEU A 46 14.50 0.85 -11.15
N LEU A 47 13.18 1.00 -10.99
CA LEU A 47 12.22 0.12 -11.64
C LEU A 47 12.05 0.42 -13.14
N ALA A 48 12.22 1.69 -13.53
CA ALA A 48 12.11 2.14 -14.92
C ALA A 48 13.37 1.86 -15.75
N GLU A 49 14.55 1.76 -15.13
CA GLU A 49 15.82 1.46 -15.80
C GLU A 49 15.79 0.27 -16.77
N PRO A 50 15.30 -0.93 -16.39
CA PRO A 50 15.20 -2.05 -17.33
C PRO A 50 14.23 -1.77 -18.48
N LEU A 51 13.16 -1.01 -18.24
CA LEU A 51 12.20 -0.65 -19.28
C LEU A 51 12.85 0.29 -20.30
N LEU A 52 13.64 1.26 -19.83
CA LEU A 52 14.40 2.18 -20.68
C LEU A 52 15.41 1.43 -21.55
N TYR A 53 16.07 0.40 -21.02
CA TYR A 53 17.02 -0.42 -21.78
C TYR A 53 16.36 -1.21 -22.92
N MET A 54 15.08 -1.58 -22.77
CA MET A 54 14.32 -2.29 -23.81
C MET A 54 13.65 -1.34 -24.82
N MET A 55 13.79 -0.03 -24.67
CA MET A 55 13.20 0.92 -25.61
C MET A 55 13.99 0.95 -26.94
N PRO A 56 13.30 1.07 -28.09
CA PRO A 56 13.96 1.28 -29.38
C PRO A 56 14.81 2.54 -29.36
N GLU A 57 15.95 2.50 -30.04
CA GLU A 57 16.85 3.66 -30.14
C GLU A 57 16.09 4.89 -30.67
N GLY A 58 16.25 6.02 -29.96
CA GLY A 58 15.55 7.27 -30.27
C GLY A 58 14.20 7.47 -29.57
N THR A 59 13.71 6.49 -28.80
CA THR A 59 12.48 6.65 -28.00
C THR A 59 12.80 7.12 -26.59
N GLN A 60 11.99 8.02 -26.03
CA GLN A 60 12.11 8.51 -24.65
C GLN A 60 10.84 8.20 -23.85
N MET A 61 11.00 7.94 -22.56
CA MET A 61 9.87 7.82 -21.65
C MET A 61 9.23 9.19 -21.44
N ILE A 62 7.96 9.33 -21.85
CA ILE A 62 7.19 10.58 -21.70
C ILE A 62 6.07 10.40 -20.67
N ALA A 63 5.92 11.38 -19.78
CA ALA A 63 4.77 11.49 -18.91
C ALA A 63 3.62 12.14 -19.70
N ILE A 64 2.60 11.36 -20.07
CA ILE A 64 1.47 11.84 -20.88
C ILE A 64 0.53 12.73 -20.04
N ASP A 65 0.34 12.37 -18.77
CA ASP A 65 -0.53 13.11 -17.85
C ASP A 65 0.29 14.08 -16.99
N VAL A 66 -0.26 15.29 -16.79
CA VAL A 66 0.37 16.40 -16.03
C VAL A 66 0.74 15.99 -14.61
N ALA A 67 -0.03 15.09 -14.00
CA ALA A 67 0.20 14.67 -12.63
C ALA A 67 1.05 13.38 -12.52
N SER A 68 1.39 12.75 -13.65
CA SER A 68 2.18 11.51 -13.68
C SER A 68 3.54 11.60 -12.97
N PRO A 69 4.33 12.69 -13.10
CA PRO A 69 5.62 12.79 -12.42
C PRO A 69 5.52 12.69 -10.89
N PHE A 70 4.37 13.05 -10.31
CA PHE A 70 4.11 12.94 -8.89
C PHE A 70 3.44 11.60 -8.53
N PHE A 71 2.35 11.25 -9.20
CA PHE A 71 1.55 10.07 -8.81
C PHE A 71 2.21 8.74 -9.14
N THR A 72 3.07 8.68 -10.15
CA THR A 72 3.72 7.41 -10.53
C THR A 72 4.68 6.91 -9.44
N PRO A 73 5.67 7.71 -8.98
CA PRO A 73 6.53 7.29 -7.87
C PRO A 73 5.73 7.09 -6.57
N PHE A 74 4.72 7.93 -6.29
CA PHE A 74 3.86 7.74 -5.13
C PHE A 74 3.11 6.40 -5.16
N LYS A 75 2.45 6.06 -6.26
CA LYS A 75 1.72 4.77 -6.42
C LYS A 75 2.65 3.58 -6.24
N LEU A 76 3.88 3.66 -6.75
CA LEU A 76 4.88 2.61 -6.55
C LEU A 76 5.21 2.44 -5.05
N THR A 77 5.53 3.52 -4.34
CA THR A 77 5.83 3.44 -2.91
C THR A 77 4.64 2.97 -2.07
N LEU A 78 3.42 3.33 -2.45
CA LEU A 78 2.20 2.81 -1.82
C LEU A 78 2.09 1.30 -2.00
N MET A 79 2.27 0.78 -3.22
CA MET A 79 2.25 -0.67 -3.44
C MET A 79 3.33 -1.37 -2.63
N LEU A 80 4.57 -0.87 -2.64
CA LEU A 80 5.67 -1.44 -1.85
C LEU A 80 5.42 -1.38 -0.34
N SER A 81 4.80 -0.31 0.16
CA SER A 81 4.45 -0.21 1.57
C SER A 81 3.43 -1.27 2.00
N ILE A 82 2.49 -1.63 1.12
CA ILE A 82 1.52 -2.71 1.37
C ILE A 82 2.24 -4.07 1.43
N PHE A 83 3.16 -4.34 0.50
CA PHE A 83 3.95 -5.57 0.51
C PHE A 83 4.84 -5.69 1.75
N LEU A 84 5.50 -4.60 2.14
CA LEU A 84 6.34 -4.56 3.34
C LEU A 84 5.53 -4.62 4.64
N ALA A 85 4.26 -4.17 4.61
CA ALA A 85 3.35 -4.29 5.74
C ALA A 85 2.78 -5.71 5.92
N MET A 86 3.00 -6.64 4.97
CA MET A 86 2.49 -8.01 5.05
C MET A 86 2.74 -8.70 6.41
N PRO A 87 3.94 -8.62 7.03
CA PRO A 87 4.18 -9.24 8.34
C PRO A 87 3.32 -8.70 9.49
N VAL A 88 2.71 -7.53 9.33
CA VAL A 88 1.79 -6.92 10.31
C VAL A 88 0.32 -7.17 9.93
N ILE A 89 0.06 -7.44 8.64
CA ILE A 89 -1.27 -7.74 8.08
C ILE A 89 -1.69 -9.19 8.38
N PHE A 90 -0.75 -10.14 8.38
CA PHE A 90 -0.96 -11.56 8.64
C PHE A 90 -0.67 -11.94 10.10
#